data_AF-A0A2S5RE34-F1
#
_entry.id   AF-A0A2S5RE34-F1
#
_cell.length_a   1.000
_cell.length_b   1.000
_cell.length_c   1.000
_cell.angle_alpha   90.00
_cell.angle_beta   90.00
_cell.angle_gamma   90.00
#
_symmetry.space_group_name_H-M   'P 1'
#
loop_
_entity.id
_entity.type
_entity.pdbx_description
1 polymer ?
#
loop_
_entity_poly.entity_id
_entity_poly.type
_entity_poly.pdbx_seq_one_letter_code
_entity_poly.pdbx_strand_id
1 'polypeptide(L)'
;MTREQIYNEIRERSPLDIYSAPELLEALELFENEDLLEDLEDLYQEWGKGVQLNRAREKEEFERIQKCESLFEFITEAIFNHGDPAVIPPLLKYVPSDDTDQDLVFMEDYSSEQICNGITNARCFGEDYIPVLLGCIHELLPRAMANAESFFYQMVLDDLGNFPAIHPLLKHLHLPKKEFFIQILDYSIQKALEELKEEEGQEAFNQALDRISRPIVSVTYEDTSVDQKAFFRQEFLKLHGHDG
;
A
#
# COMPACT_ATOMS: atom_id res chain seq x y z
N MET A 1 -8.14 9.94 28.37
CA MET A 1 -8.43 8.50 28.52
C MET A 1 -7.09 7.77 28.39
N THR A 2 -6.84 6.65 29.06
CA THR A 2 -5.62 5.86 28.80
C THR A 2 -5.78 5.05 27.51
N ARG A 3 -4.68 4.65 26.84
CA ARG A 3 -4.74 3.75 25.67
C ARG A 3 -5.55 2.48 25.95
N GLU A 4 -5.26 1.82 27.08
CA GLU A 4 -5.99 0.62 27.51
C GLU A 4 -7.51 0.86 27.68
N GLN A 5 -7.92 2.02 28.19
CA GLN A 5 -9.34 2.37 28.31
C GLN A 5 -9.99 2.53 26.94
N ILE A 6 -9.33 3.22 25.99
CA ILE A 6 -9.84 3.39 24.63
C ILE A 6 -9.94 2.03 23.94
N TYR A 7 -8.92 1.19 24.06
CA TYR A 7 -8.90 -0.13 23.43
C TYR A 7 -10.00 -1.05 23.97
N ASN A 8 -10.23 -1.04 25.28
CA ASN A 8 -11.34 -1.78 25.88
C ASN A 8 -12.69 -1.26 25.37
N GLU A 9 -12.87 0.05 25.26
CA GLU A 9 -14.11 0.63 24.75
C GLU A 9 -14.38 0.23 23.29
N ILE A 10 -13.37 0.29 22.42
CA ILE A 10 -13.50 -0.15 21.02
C ILE A 10 -13.88 -1.65 20.98
N ARG A 11 -13.18 -2.50 21.72
CA ARG A 11 -13.43 -3.95 21.76
C ARG A 11 -14.81 -4.32 22.30
N GLU A 12 -15.30 -3.60 23.30
CA GLU A 12 -16.65 -3.84 23.87
C GLU A 12 -17.76 -3.45 22.90
N ARG A 13 -17.49 -2.48 22.02
CA ARG A 13 -18.41 -1.97 21.00
C ARG A 13 -18.26 -2.68 19.65
N SER A 14 -17.27 -3.55 19.47
CA SER A 14 -17.04 -4.29 18.21
C SER A 14 -18.25 -5.13 17.76
N PRO A 15 -18.56 -5.18 16.46
CA PRO A 15 -17.88 -4.46 15.37
C PRO A 15 -18.16 -2.95 15.41
N LEU A 16 -17.10 -2.16 15.31
CA LEU A 16 -17.12 -0.70 15.36
C LEU A 16 -16.12 -0.14 14.34
N ASP A 17 -16.57 0.84 13.55
CA ASP A 17 -15.75 1.60 12.60
C ASP A 17 -15.41 3.00 13.13
N ILE A 18 -14.39 3.64 12.53
CA ILE A 18 -13.89 4.97 12.93
C ILE A 18 -14.93 6.08 12.80
N TYR A 19 -15.89 5.95 11.88
CA TYR A 19 -16.93 6.95 11.63
C TYR A 19 -18.03 6.90 12.70
N SER A 20 -18.21 5.75 13.33
CA SER A 20 -19.22 5.50 14.36
C SER A 20 -18.78 5.92 15.76
N ALA A 21 -17.48 6.13 15.98
CA ALA A 21 -16.93 6.61 17.25
C ALA A 21 -15.72 7.54 17.04
N PRO A 22 -15.90 8.69 16.36
CA PRO A 22 -14.81 9.63 16.08
C PRO A 22 -14.14 10.11 17.36
N GLU A 23 -14.86 10.17 18.49
CA GLU A 23 -14.30 10.55 19.79
C GLU A 23 -13.19 9.61 20.29
N LEU A 24 -13.26 8.32 19.92
CA LEU A 24 -12.24 7.33 20.29
C LEU A 24 -11.02 7.43 19.38
N LEU A 25 -11.22 7.74 18.10
CA LEU A 25 -10.14 8.02 17.16
C LEU A 25 -9.40 9.31 17.56
N GLU A 26 -10.11 10.42 17.78
CA GLU A 26 -9.54 11.68 18.25
C GLU A 26 -8.75 11.51 19.57
N ALA A 27 -9.19 10.60 20.44
CA ALA A 27 -8.46 10.30 21.67
C ALA A 27 -7.19 9.47 21.42
N LEU A 28 -7.17 8.60 20.40
CA LEU A 28 -5.98 7.83 20.00
C LEU A 28 -4.94 8.70 19.29
N GLU A 29 -5.36 9.70 18.53
CA GLU A 29 -4.50 10.69 17.86
C GLU A 29 -3.72 11.58 18.84
N LEU A 30 -3.96 11.46 20.14
CA LEU A 30 -3.17 12.14 21.18
C LEU A 30 -1.91 11.37 21.58
N PHE A 31 -1.73 10.13 21.12
CA PHE A 31 -0.56 9.31 21.41
C PHE A 31 0.44 9.35 20.26
N GLU A 32 1.73 9.21 20.57
CA GLU A 32 2.78 9.28 19.57
C GLU A 32 2.76 8.05 18.63
N ASN A 33 3.24 8.23 17.39
CA ASN A 33 3.33 7.13 16.42
C ASN A 33 4.15 5.94 16.93
N GLU A 34 5.24 6.18 17.67
CA GLU A 34 6.09 5.12 18.23
C GLU A 34 5.31 4.20 19.16
N ASP A 35 4.48 4.80 20.02
CA ASP A 35 3.60 4.13 20.96
C ASP A 35 2.52 3.31 20.23
N LEU A 36 1.87 3.90 19.23
CA LEU A 36 0.81 3.24 18.46
C LEU A 36 1.34 2.10 17.58
N LEU A 37 2.57 2.21 17.06
CA LEU A 37 3.21 1.15 16.28
C LEU A 37 3.59 -0.06 17.15
N GLU A 38 3.96 0.16 18.41
CA GLU A 38 4.18 -0.93 19.39
C GLU A 38 2.86 -1.66 19.67
N ASP A 39 1.78 -0.91 19.94
CA ASP A 39 0.46 -1.49 20.18
C ASP A 39 -0.08 -2.25 18.96
N LEU A 40 0.20 -1.75 17.75
CA LEU A 40 -0.19 -2.41 16.50
C LEU A 40 0.52 -3.75 16.32
N GLU A 41 1.79 -3.86 16.71
CA GLU A 41 2.52 -5.14 16.70
C GLU A 41 1.91 -6.13 17.70
N ASP A 42 1.65 -5.69 18.94
CA ASP A 42 1.02 -6.54 19.94
C ASP A 42 -0.36 -7.04 19.50
N LEU A 43 -1.15 -6.16 18.88
CA LEU A 43 -2.45 -6.49 18.29
C LEU A 43 -2.31 -7.51 17.15
N TYR A 44 -1.34 -7.32 16.24
CA TYR A 44 -1.12 -8.22 15.11
C TYR A 44 -0.72 -9.63 15.58
N GLN A 45 0.13 -9.71 16.61
CA GLN A 45 0.49 -10.97 17.26
C GLN A 45 -0.70 -11.61 18.00
N GLU A 46 -1.58 -10.81 18.62
CA GLU A 46 -2.84 -11.31 19.19
C GLU A 46 -3.73 -11.90 18.10
N TRP A 47 -3.93 -11.17 17.01
CA TRP A 47 -4.80 -11.55 15.91
C TRP A 47 -4.35 -12.91 15.33
N GLY A 48 -3.05 -13.07 15.06
CA GLY A 48 -2.44 -14.29 14.52
C GLY A 48 -2.38 -15.49 15.47
N LYS A 49 -2.69 -15.35 16.76
CA LYS A 49 -2.75 -16.50 17.71
C LYS A 49 -4.00 -17.38 17.51
N GLY A 50 -4.97 -16.95 16.70
CA GLY A 50 -6.07 -17.80 16.24
C GLY A 50 -5.64 -18.58 15.01
N VAL A 51 -5.91 -19.89 15.02
CA VAL A 51 -5.35 -20.88 14.10
C VAL A 51 -5.54 -20.46 12.63
N GLN A 52 -4.43 -20.30 11.91
CA GLN A 52 -4.36 -20.53 10.46
C GLN A 52 -4.90 -21.95 10.20
N LEU A 53 -6.20 -22.12 9.89
CA LEU A 53 -6.82 -23.29 9.23
C LEU A 53 -8.31 -23.40 9.60
N ASN A 54 -9.17 -23.23 8.58
CA ASN A 54 -10.61 -23.48 8.55
C ASN A 54 -11.50 -22.45 9.25
N ARG A 55 -11.91 -21.42 8.47
CA ARG A 55 -13.17 -20.64 8.60
C ARG A 55 -13.79 -20.71 9.98
N ALA A 56 -13.58 -19.70 10.82
CA ALA A 56 -14.19 -19.51 12.13
C ALA A 56 -15.63 -20.08 12.17
N ARG A 57 -15.76 -21.34 12.59
CA ARG A 57 -17.06 -22.02 12.80
C ARG A 57 -17.49 -21.88 14.25
N GLU A 58 -16.60 -21.36 15.10
CA GLU A 58 -16.83 -21.10 16.51
C GLU A 58 -17.03 -19.60 16.73
N LYS A 59 -18.19 -19.25 17.30
CA LYS A 59 -18.64 -17.87 17.50
C LYS A 59 -17.62 -17.00 18.25
N GLU A 60 -16.91 -17.60 19.20
CA GLU A 60 -15.92 -16.90 20.04
C GLU A 60 -14.68 -16.46 19.24
N GLU A 61 -14.25 -17.25 18.26
CA GLU A 61 -13.12 -16.91 17.39
C GLU A 61 -13.48 -15.77 16.45
N PHE A 62 -14.69 -15.78 15.91
CA PHE A 62 -15.22 -14.69 15.09
C PHE A 62 -15.31 -13.39 15.88
N GLU A 63 -15.86 -13.40 17.10
CA GLU A 63 -15.92 -12.22 17.96
C GLU A 63 -14.53 -11.68 18.31
N ARG A 64 -13.53 -12.55 18.49
CA ARG A 64 -12.14 -12.14 18.72
C ARG A 64 -11.53 -11.46 17.49
N ILE A 65 -11.74 -12.02 16.31
CA ILE A 65 -11.24 -11.44 15.04
C ILE A 65 -11.86 -10.06 14.82
N GLN A 66 -13.18 -9.90 14.97
CA GLN A 66 -13.85 -8.61 14.83
C GLN A 66 -13.32 -7.54 15.79
N LYS A 67 -12.96 -7.94 17.01
CA LYS A 67 -12.33 -7.04 17.99
C LYS A 67 -10.92 -6.61 17.57
N CYS A 68 -10.16 -7.52 16.95
CA CYS A 68 -8.84 -7.19 16.42
C CYS A 68 -8.96 -6.26 15.22
N GLU A 69 -9.90 -6.53 14.32
CA GLU A 69 -10.13 -5.72 13.11
C GLU A 69 -10.56 -4.29 13.46
N SER A 70 -11.54 -4.11 14.37
CA SER A 70 -11.92 -2.77 14.84
C SER A 70 -10.74 -2.02 15.45
N LEU A 71 -9.91 -2.67 16.28
CA LEU A 71 -8.74 -1.98 16.83
C LEU A 71 -7.68 -1.67 15.79
N PHE A 72 -7.46 -2.57 14.84
CA PHE A 72 -6.52 -2.37 13.75
C PHE A 72 -6.92 -1.14 12.95
N GLU A 73 -8.21 -1.00 12.64
CA GLU A 73 -8.76 0.15 11.92
C GLU A 73 -8.49 1.46 12.67
N PHE A 74 -8.81 1.52 13.96
CA PHE A 74 -8.62 2.73 14.77
C PHE A 74 -7.14 3.09 14.96
N ILE A 75 -6.27 2.11 15.21
CA ILE A 75 -4.84 2.38 15.42
C ILE A 75 -4.18 2.85 14.12
N THR A 76 -4.46 2.17 13.00
CA THR A 76 -3.86 2.55 11.70
C THR A 76 -4.37 3.90 11.23
N GLU A 77 -5.66 4.22 11.40
CA GLU A 77 -6.19 5.54 11.06
C GLU A 77 -5.57 6.66 11.91
N ALA A 78 -5.41 6.45 13.22
CA ALA A 78 -4.74 7.42 14.10
C ALA A 78 -3.30 7.68 13.63
N ILE A 79 -2.56 6.62 13.30
CA ILE A 79 -1.21 6.72 12.73
C ILE A 79 -1.20 7.54 11.43
N PHE A 80 -2.15 7.31 10.52
CA PHE A 80 -2.25 8.04 9.26
C PHE A 80 -2.61 9.52 9.46
N ASN A 81 -3.49 9.82 10.43
CA ASN A 81 -3.92 11.19 10.71
C ASN A 81 -2.84 12.09 11.31
N HIS A 82 -1.77 11.51 11.86
CA HIS A 82 -0.58 12.27 12.24
C HIS A 82 0.19 12.84 11.04
N GLY A 83 -0.01 12.30 9.83
CA GLY A 83 0.58 12.82 8.59
C GLY A 83 2.09 12.68 8.49
N ASP A 84 2.71 11.79 9.28
CA ASP A 84 4.15 11.54 9.25
C ASP A 84 4.46 10.31 8.36
N PRO A 85 5.04 10.49 7.15
CA PRO A 85 5.34 9.37 6.26
C PRO A 85 6.43 8.43 6.81
N ALA A 86 7.16 8.79 7.88
CA ALA A 86 8.15 7.91 8.51
C ALA A 86 7.55 6.62 9.09
N VAL A 87 6.21 6.55 9.22
CA VAL A 87 5.49 5.34 9.63
C VAL A 87 5.38 4.30 8.52
N ILE A 88 5.62 4.66 7.25
CA ILE A 88 5.43 3.75 6.11
C ILE A 88 6.32 2.50 6.19
N PRO A 89 7.66 2.60 6.42
CA PRO A 89 8.50 1.41 6.51
C PRO A 89 8.04 0.38 7.56
N PRO A 90 7.78 0.74 8.83
CA PRO A 90 7.31 -0.26 9.80
C PRO A 90 5.92 -0.82 9.48
N LEU A 91 5.09 -0.10 8.71
CA LEU A 91 3.76 -0.57 8.31
C LEU A 91 3.81 -1.60 7.15
N LEU A 92 4.87 -1.65 6.34
CA LEU A 92 4.98 -2.57 5.20
C LEU A 92 4.88 -4.05 5.58
N LYS A 93 5.22 -4.41 6.83
CA LYS A 93 5.11 -5.79 7.32
C LYS A 93 3.65 -6.27 7.45
N TYR A 94 2.69 -5.35 7.55
CA TYR A 94 1.26 -5.66 7.65
C TYR A 94 0.57 -5.72 6.29
N VAL A 95 1.23 -5.31 5.21
CA VAL A 95 0.70 -5.45 3.84
C VAL A 95 0.55 -6.94 3.54
N PRO A 96 -0.62 -7.42 3.09
CA PRO A 96 -0.81 -8.84 2.78
C PRO A 96 0.12 -9.34 1.68
N SER A 97 0.47 -10.61 1.77
CA SER A 97 1.21 -11.34 0.75
C SER A 97 0.32 -11.74 -0.42
N ASP A 98 0.94 -12.02 -1.57
CA ASP A 98 0.24 -12.60 -2.72
C ASP A 98 -0.19 -14.06 -2.43
N ASP A 99 0.50 -14.74 -1.50
CA ASP A 99 0.22 -16.08 -1.01
C ASP A 99 -0.20 -16.03 0.47
N THR A 100 -1.49 -15.78 0.72
CA THR A 100 -2.05 -15.52 2.05
C THR A 100 -1.76 -16.59 3.10
N ASP A 101 -1.40 -17.81 2.68
CA ASP A 101 -0.98 -18.89 3.58
C ASP A 101 0.34 -18.57 4.31
N GLN A 102 1.12 -17.60 3.81
CA GLN A 102 2.38 -17.16 4.42
C GLN A 102 2.20 -16.04 5.45
N ASP A 103 1.02 -15.43 5.53
CA ASP A 103 0.76 -14.33 6.45
C ASP A 103 0.35 -14.83 7.83
N LEU A 104 0.85 -14.15 8.87
CA LEU A 104 0.48 -14.43 10.26
C LEU A 104 -1.03 -14.25 10.49
N VAL A 105 -1.64 -13.31 9.77
CA VAL A 105 -3.05 -12.95 9.85
C VAL A 105 -3.66 -13.04 8.46
N PHE A 106 -4.80 -13.72 8.37
CA PHE A 106 -5.67 -13.60 7.20
C PHE A 106 -6.51 -12.34 7.37
N MET A 107 -6.13 -11.25 6.69
CA MET A 107 -6.90 -10.00 6.70
C MET A 107 -8.02 -10.06 5.66
N GLU A 108 -9.24 -9.75 6.08
CA GLU A 108 -10.35 -9.50 5.16
C GLU A 108 -10.08 -8.25 4.30
N ASP A 109 -10.78 -8.14 3.16
CA ASP A 109 -10.56 -7.11 2.15
C ASP A 109 -10.56 -5.69 2.73
N TYR A 110 -11.45 -5.39 3.68
CA TYR A 110 -11.54 -4.03 4.24
C TYR A 110 -10.30 -3.65 5.07
N SER A 111 -9.70 -4.59 5.81
CA SER A 111 -8.51 -4.33 6.62
C SER A 111 -7.26 -4.21 5.74
N SER A 112 -7.18 -5.04 4.70
CA SER A 112 -6.09 -4.97 3.72
C SER A 112 -6.17 -3.70 2.86
N GLU A 113 -7.36 -3.31 2.41
CA GLU A 113 -7.56 -2.06 1.70
C GLU A 113 -7.20 -0.86 2.56
N GLN A 114 -7.57 -0.84 3.84
CA GLN A 114 -7.25 0.26 4.74
C GLN A 114 -5.73 0.48 4.86
N ILE A 115 -4.95 -0.56 5.15
CA ILE A 115 -3.49 -0.42 5.30
C ILE A 115 -2.84 -0.01 3.97
N CYS A 116 -3.25 -0.58 2.85
CA CYS A 116 -2.70 -0.27 1.53
C CYS A 116 -3.06 1.15 1.07
N ASN A 117 -4.32 1.55 1.21
CA ASN A 117 -4.78 2.89 0.85
C ASN A 117 -4.18 3.95 1.78
N GLY A 118 -4.06 3.64 3.07
CA GLY A 118 -3.45 4.54 4.06
C GLY A 118 -1.98 4.83 3.77
N ILE A 119 -1.17 3.79 3.47
CA ILE A 119 0.26 3.94 3.11
C ILE A 119 0.47 4.88 1.91
N THR A 120 -0.47 4.89 0.96
CA THR A 120 -0.40 5.71 -0.26
C THR A 120 -1.33 6.92 -0.24
N ASN A 121 -1.84 7.31 0.94
CA ASN A 121 -2.82 8.37 1.05
C ASN A 121 -2.18 9.77 0.93
N ALA A 122 -2.23 10.34 -0.28
CA ALA A 122 -1.80 11.70 -0.55
C ALA A 122 -2.50 12.78 0.31
N ARG A 123 -3.70 12.52 0.86
CA ARG A 123 -4.38 13.46 1.77
C ARG A 123 -3.76 13.48 3.16
N CYS A 124 -3.20 12.35 3.61
CA CYS A 124 -2.53 12.25 4.91
C CYS A 124 -1.08 12.74 4.81
N PHE A 125 -0.35 12.30 3.79
CA PHE A 125 1.10 12.45 3.74
C PHE A 125 1.60 13.46 2.69
N GLY A 126 0.71 14.04 1.88
CA GLY A 126 1.12 14.91 0.77
C GLY A 126 2.02 14.17 -0.22
N GLU A 127 2.96 14.88 -0.86
CA GLU A 127 3.92 14.28 -1.79
C GLU A 127 5.01 13.44 -1.11
N ASP A 128 5.19 13.58 0.22
CA ASP A 128 6.33 13.03 0.95
C ASP A 128 6.24 11.51 1.15
N TYR A 129 5.06 10.90 1.00
CA TYR A 129 4.93 9.44 1.05
C TYR A 129 5.70 8.77 -0.09
N ILE A 130 5.75 9.39 -1.28
CA ILE A 130 6.35 8.81 -2.48
C ILE A 130 7.84 8.52 -2.29
N PRO A 131 8.71 9.48 -1.91
CA PRO A 131 10.12 9.19 -1.69
C PRO A 131 10.35 8.18 -0.56
N VAL A 132 9.55 8.22 0.52
CA VAL A 132 9.68 7.26 1.62
C VAL A 132 9.34 5.85 1.14
N LEU A 133 8.17 5.67 0.52
CA LEU A 133 7.71 4.39 0.01
C LEU A 133 8.65 3.83 -1.06
N LEU A 134 9.13 4.66 -2.00
CA LEU A 134 10.15 4.22 -2.98
C LEU A 134 11.41 3.69 -2.30
N GLY A 135 11.85 4.31 -1.21
CA GLY A 135 13.03 3.87 -0.46
C GLY A 135 12.90 2.46 0.13
N CYS A 136 11.69 2.07 0.55
CA CYS A 136 11.43 0.80 1.23
C CYS A 136 10.57 -0.21 0.44
N ILE A 137 10.07 0.11 -0.76
CA ILE A 137 9.15 -0.75 -1.52
C ILE A 137 9.70 -2.16 -1.80
N HIS A 138 11.02 -2.30 -1.85
CA HIS A 138 11.71 -3.58 -2.01
C HIS A 138 11.47 -4.57 -0.86
N GLU A 139 11.05 -4.10 0.32
CA GLU A 139 10.71 -4.94 1.48
C GLU A 139 9.46 -5.80 1.25
N LEU A 140 8.63 -5.43 0.27
CA LEU A 140 7.48 -6.22 -0.15
C LEU A 140 7.87 -7.42 -1.01
N LEU A 141 9.03 -7.40 -1.67
CA LEU A 141 9.41 -8.44 -2.63
C LEU A 141 10.19 -9.58 -1.96
N PRO A 142 9.94 -10.84 -2.37
CA PRO A 142 9.00 -11.28 -3.41
C PRO A 142 7.58 -11.57 -2.89
N ARG A 143 7.31 -11.32 -1.60
CA ARG A 143 6.10 -11.77 -0.89
C ARG A 143 4.79 -11.12 -1.39
N ALA A 144 4.84 -9.86 -1.78
CA ALA A 144 3.65 -9.03 -2.06
C ALA A 144 3.87 -8.19 -3.34
N MET A 145 4.11 -8.86 -4.48
CA MET A 145 4.34 -8.19 -5.77
C MET A 145 3.10 -7.42 -6.23
N ALA A 146 1.89 -7.97 -6.03
CA ALA A 146 0.66 -7.30 -6.46
C ALA A 146 0.45 -5.98 -5.70
N ASN A 147 0.72 -5.97 -4.39
CA ASN A 147 0.64 -4.74 -3.59
C ASN A 147 1.77 -3.75 -3.92
N ALA A 148 3.00 -4.22 -4.18
CA ALA A 148 4.08 -3.37 -4.63
C ALA A 148 3.77 -2.69 -5.99
N GLU A 149 3.12 -3.42 -6.92
CA GLU A 149 2.63 -2.86 -8.17
C GLU A 149 1.52 -1.83 -7.94
N SER A 150 0.55 -2.14 -7.09
CA SER A 150 -0.54 -1.23 -6.73
C SER A 150 -0.01 0.09 -6.14
N PHE A 151 0.99 0.00 -5.26
CA PHE A 151 1.66 1.18 -4.71
C PHE A 151 2.38 1.97 -5.79
N PHE A 152 3.11 1.32 -6.70
CA PHE A 152 3.73 2.01 -7.82
C PHE A 152 2.70 2.70 -8.72
N TYR A 153 1.58 2.03 -9.02
CA TYR A 153 0.49 2.61 -9.78
C TYR A 153 -0.08 3.86 -9.10
N GLN A 154 -0.34 3.82 -7.79
CA GLN A 154 -0.82 4.98 -7.04
C GLN A 154 0.20 6.14 -7.05
N MET A 155 1.49 5.84 -6.90
CA MET A 155 2.55 6.86 -7.01
C MET A 155 2.58 7.52 -8.41
N VAL A 156 2.31 6.77 -9.48
CA VAL A 156 2.21 7.30 -10.85
C VAL A 156 1.00 8.23 -10.99
N LEU A 157 -0.16 7.80 -10.50
CA LEU A 157 -1.38 8.64 -10.52
C LEU A 157 -1.17 9.94 -9.77
N ASP A 158 -0.56 9.87 -8.59
CA ASP A 158 -0.30 11.04 -7.76
C ASP A 158 0.76 11.94 -8.37
N ASP A 159 1.85 11.40 -8.92
CA ASP A 159 2.89 12.19 -9.59
C ASP A 159 2.34 13.01 -10.77
N LEU A 160 1.50 12.39 -11.59
CA LEU A 160 0.97 13.01 -12.81
C LEU A 160 -0.30 13.84 -12.57
N GLY A 161 -1.11 13.48 -11.55
CA GLY A 161 -2.41 14.08 -11.28
C GLY A 161 -2.40 15.05 -10.09
N ASN A 162 -2.00 14.56 -8.91
CA ASN A 162 -2.04 15.35 -7.67
C ASN A 162 -0.82 16.27 -7.52
N PHE A 163 0.34 15.88 -8.07
CA PHE A 163 1.62 16.54 -7.89
C PHE A 163 2.33 16.95 -9.21
N PRO A 164 1.62 17.40 -10.27
CA PRO A 164 2.21 17.64 -11.59
C PRO A 164 3.23 18.81 -11.63
N ALA A 165 3.24 19.67 -10.62
CA ALA A 165 4.21 20.77 -10.54
C ALA A 165 5.57 20.31 -9.99
N ILE A 166 5.60 19.23 -9.22
CA ILE A 166 6.76 18.79 -8.47
C ILE A 166 7.27 17.42 -8.91
N HIS A 167 6.45 16.54 -9.48
CA HIS A 167 6.86 15.21 -9.94
C HIS A 167 7.74 14.43 -8.92
N PRO A 168 7.22 14.15 -7.71
CA PRO A 168 7.97 13.49 -6.64
C PRO A 168 8.47 12.09 -7.03
N LEU A 169 7.71 11.30 -7.80
CA LEU A 169 8.15 9.97 -8.24
C LEU A 169 9.33 10.11 -9.19
N LEU A 170 9.21 10.95 -10.23
CA LEU A 170 10.27 11.14 -11.23
C LEU A 170 11.57 11.64 -10.59
N LYS A 171 11.49 12.60 -9.65
CA LYS A 171 12.65 13.16 -8.96
C LYS A 171 13.39 12.14 -8.07
N HIS A 172 12.67 11.15 -7.55
CA HIS A 172 13.17 10.21 -6.54
C HIS A 172 13.38 8.79 -7.07
N LEU A 173 13.36 8.58 -8.39
CA LEU A 173 13.67 7.30 -9.03
C LEU A 173 15.08 6.75 -8.70
N HIS A 174 15.97 7.53 -8.07
CA HIS A 174 17.28 7.07 -7.62
C HIS A 174 17.27 6.36 -6.25
N LEU A 175 16.16 6.46 -5.49
CA LEU A 175 16.01 5.87 -4.16
C LEU A 175 15.83 4.34 -4.13
N PRO A 176 15.00 3.71 -4.99
CA PRO A 176 14.69 2.30 -4.83
C PRO A 176 15.86 1.40 -5.23
N LYS A 177 15.90 0.19 -4.67
CA LYS A 177 16.93 -0.82 -5.01
C LYS A 177 16.71 -1.32 -6.44
N LYS A 178 17.70 -1.10 -7.32
CA LYS A 178 17.65 -1.39 -8.77
C LYS A 178 17.01 -2.73 -9.14
N GLU A 179 17.52 -3.82 -8.57
CA GLU A 179 17.09 -5.17 -8.93
C GLU A 179 15.63 -5.45 -8.58
N PHE A 180 15.13 -4.90 -7.47
CA PHE A 180 13.75 -5.10 -7.02
C PHE A 180 12.79 -4.17 -7.77
N PHE A 181 13.20 -2.91 -7.97
CA PHE A 181 12.33 -1.95 -8.65
C PHE A 181 12.13 -2.27 -10.12
N ILE A 182 13.15 -2.82 -10.80
CA ILE A 182 12.99 -3.32 -12.18
C ILE A 182 11.93 -4.41 -12.23
N GLN A 183 11.88 -5.33 -11.25
CA GLN A 183 10.86 -6.37 -11.22
C GLN A 183 9.45 -5.78 -11.09
N ILE A 184 9.27 -4.77 -10.22
CA ILE A 184 7.99 -4.06 -10.07
C ILE A 184 7.61 -3.39 -11.40
N LEU A 185 8.53 -2.67 -12.02
CA LEU A 185 8.29 -1.96 -13.29
C LEU A 185 7.93 -2.92 -14.43
N ASP A 186 8.68 -4.02 -14.58
CA ASP A 186 8.43 -5.05 -15.58
C ASP A 186 7.06 -5.71 -15.37
N TYR A 187 6.75 -6.08 -14.12
CA TYR A 187 5.46 -6.64 -13.73
C TYR A 187 4.31 -5.66 -14.01
N SER A 188 4.47 -4.39 -13.66
CA SER A 188 3.48 -3.33 -13.88
C SER A 188 3.15 -3.16 -15.37
N ILE A 189 4.18 -3.15 -16.23
CA ILE A 189 3.99 -3.04 -17.68
C ILE A 189 3.31 -4.28 -18.24
N GLN A 190 3.73 -5.47 -17.82
CA GLN A 190 3.11 -6.71 -18.26
C GLN A 190 1.63 -6.75 -17.88
N LYS A 191 1.29 -6.44 -16.62
CA LYS A 191 -0.08 -6.38 -16.14
C LYS A 191 -0.93 -5.38 -16.94
N ALA A 192 -0.42 -4.16 -17.14
CA ALA A 192 -1.12 -3.14 -17.93
C ALA A 192 -1.34 -3.55 -19.40
N LEU A 193 -0.39 -4.28 -19.99
CA LEU A 193 -0.55 -4.83 -21.33
C LEU A 193 -1.61 -5.95 -21.38
N GLU A 194 -1.64 -6.82 -20.37
CA GLU A 194 -2.64 -7.88 -20.24
C GLU A 194 -4.05 -7.29 -20.09
N GLU A 195 -4.22 -6.30 -19.21
CA GLU A 195 -5.48 -5.54 -19.03
C GLU A 195 -5.92 -4.88 -20.36
N LEU A 196 -5.01 -4.17 -21.04
CA LEU A 196 -5.30 -3.57 -22.35
C LEU A 196 -5.74 -4.61 -23.39
N LYS A 197 -5.12 -5.79 -23.37
CA LYS A 197 -5.49 -6.87 -24.28
C LYS A 197 -6.88 -7.43 -23.98
N GLU A 198 -7.25 -7.51 -22.72
CA GLU A 198 -8.58 -7.97 -22.29
C GLU A 198 -9.67 -6.95 -22.65
N GLU A 199 -9.40 -5.66 -22.51
CA GLU A 199 -10.35 -4.59 -22.75
C GLU A 199 -10.48 -4.20 -24.24
N GLU A 200 -9.36 -4.09 -24.95
CA GLU A 200 -9.29 -3.55 -26.31
C GLU A 200 -8.81 -4.57 -27.37
N GLY A 201 -8.39 -5.75 -26.94
CA GLY A 201 -8.02 -6.86 -27.82
C GLY A 201 -6.56 -6.87 -28.28
N GLN A 202 -6.22 -7.87 -29.10
CA GLN A 202 -4.84 -8.17 -29.51
C GLN A 202 -4.19 -7.07 -30.37
N GLU A 203 -4.99 -6.28 -31.12
CA GLU A 203 -4.45 -5.20 -31.94
C GLU A 203 -3.92 -4.05 -31.08
N ALA A 204 -4.68 -3.61 -30.08
CA ALA A 204 -4.26 -2.59 -29.12
C ALA A 204 -2.99 -3.02 -28.36
N PHE A 205 -2.94 -4.28 -27.90
CA PHE A 205 -1.75 -4.88 -27.29
C PHE A 205 -0.50 -4.78 -28.20
N ASN A 206 -0.62 -5.13 -29.48
CA ASN A 206 0.51 -5.09 -30.41
C ASN A 206 0.96 -3.65 -30.68
N GLN A 207 0.02 -2.70 -30.77
CA GLN A 207 0.33 -1.28 -30.94
C GLN A 207 1.04 -0.71 -29.70
N ALA A 208 0.57 -1.06 -28.50
CA ALA A 208 1.21 -0.67 -27.24
C ALA A 208 2.64 -1.25 -27.13
N LEU A 209 2.86 -2.51 -27.49
CA LEU A 209 4.19 -3.11 -27.54
C LEU A 209 5.15 -2.37 -28.48
N ASP A 210 4.71 -2.06 -29.70
CA ASP A 210 5.52 -1.27 -30.65
C ASP A 210 5.81 0.14 -30.08
N ARG A 211 4.82 0.76 -29.45
CA ARG A 211 4.91 2.09 -28.85
C ARG A 211 5.94 2.17 -27.72
N ILE A 212 5.92 1.23 -26.77
CA ILE A 212 6.84 1.22 -25.61
C ILE A 212 8.25 0.73 -25.96
N SER A 213 8.43 0.08 -27.11
CA SER A 213 9.75 -0.28 -27.64
C SER A 213 10.59 0.95 -28.05
N ARG A 214 9.94 2.11 -28.17
CA ARG A 214 10.54 3.38 -28.57
C ARG A 214 10.66 4.32 -27.36
N PRO A 215 11.62 5.28 -27.38
CA PRO A 215 11.73 6.27 -26.34
C PRO A 215 10.42 7.06 -26.14
N ILE A 216 9.95 7.14 -24.90
CA ILE A 216 8.87 8.02 -24.46
C ILE A 216 9.50 9.28 -23.90
N VAL A 217 9.19 10.43 -24.48
CA VAL A 217 9.82 11.71 -24.11
C VAL A 217 9.16 12.30 -22.86
N SER A 218 7.86 12.12 -22.73
CA SER A 218 7.03 12.63 -21.63
C SER A 218 5.72 11.85 -21.58
N VAL A 219 5.07 11.89 -20.43
CA VAL A 219 3.70 11.40 -20.21
C VAL A 219 2.91 12.41 -19.39
N THR A 220 1.60 12.31 -19.49
CA THR A 220 0.58 13.07 -18.79
C THR A 220 -0.40 12.11 -18.14
N TYR A 221 -1.26 12.64 -17.26
CA TYR A 221 -2.30 11.86 -16.59
C TYR A 221 -3.26 11.17 -17.58
N GLU A 222 -3.50 11.76 -18.74
CA GLU A 222 -4.43 11.25 -19.77
C GLU A 222 -3.82 10.18 -20.69
N ASP A 223 -2.50 9.97 -20.62
CA ASP A 223 -1.84 8.92 -21.41
C ASP A 223 -2.21 7.52 -20.89
N THR A 224 -2.06 6.51 -21.75
CA THR A 224 -2.38 5.14 -21.38
C THR A 224 -1.51 4.66 -20.21
N SER A 225 -2.06 3.81 -19.34
CA SER A 225 -1.32 3.27 -18.19
C SER A 225 -0.02 2.58 -18.63
N VAL A 226 -0.04 1.90 -19.77
CA VAL A 226 1.14 1.26 -20.37
C VAL A 226 2.23 2.29 -20.72
N ASP A 227 1.87 3.41 -21.35
CA ASP A 227 2.82 4.47 -21.72
C ASP A 227 3.40 5.14 -20.47
N GLN A 228 2.57 5.42 -19.46
CA GLN A 228 3.01 5.99 -18.17
C GLN A 228 4.03 5.07 -17.48
N LYS A 229 3.70 3.79 -17.28
CA LYS A 229 4.58 2.80 -16.64
C LYS A 229 5.87 2.59 -17.43
N ALA A 230 5.79 2.52 -18.76
CA ALA A 230 6.96 2.41 -19.62
C ALA A 230 7.87 3.64 -19.57
N PHE A 231 7.30 4.84 -19.48
CA PHE A 231 8.06 6.08 -19.30
C PHE A 231 8.89 6.05 -18.02
N PHE A 232 8.27 5.78 -16.87
CA PHE A 232 8.98 5.70 -15.59
C PHE A 232 10.07 4.64 -15.60
N ARG A 233 9.83 3.50 -16.26
CA ARG A 233 10.86 2.47 -16.46
C ARG A 233 12.04 2.97 -17.30
N GLN A 234 11.77 3.67 -18.40
CA GLN A 234 12.84 4.23 -19.24
C GLN A 234 13.64 5.29 -18.49
N GLU A 235 13.00 6.16 -17.71
CA GLU A 235 13.68 7.14 -16.85
C GLU A 235 14.53 6.46 -15.77
N PHE A 236 13.99 5.42 -15.13
CA PHE A 236 14.73 4.62 -14.16
C PHE A 236 15.99 4.00 -14.76
N LEU A 237 15.90 3.40 -15.95
CA LEU A 237 17.06 2.81 -16.63
C LEU A 237 18.11 3.84 -17.06
N LYS A 238 17.71 5.05 -17.44
CA LYS A 238 18.64 6.15 -17.75
C LYS A 238 19.49 6.51 -16.53
N LEU A 239 18.91 6.50 -15.33
CA LEU A 239 19.61 6.81 -14.08
C LEU A 239 20.58 5.70 -13.65
N HIS A 240 20.22 4.44 -13.88
CA HIS A 240 20.93 3.28 -13.33
C HIS A 240 21.84 2.54 -14.32
N GLY A 241 22.04 3.10 -15.52
CA GLY A 241 22.89 2.53 -16.57
C GLY A 241 22.21 1.34 -17.29
N HIS A 242 22.39 1.30 -18.61
CA HIS A 242 21.90 0.24 -19.48
C HIS A 242 22.66 -1.08 -19.24
N ASP A 243 22.28 -1.82 -18.21
CA ASP A 243 22.49 -3.27 -18.17
C ASP A 243 21.14 -3.92 -18.49
N GLY A 244 20.78 -3.88 -19.77
CA GLY A 244 19.64 -4.55 -20.37
C GLY A 244 20.04 -5.07 -21.74
#